data_AF-A0A662CJR9-F1
#
_entry.id   AF-A0A662CJR9-F1
#
_cell.length_a   1.000
_cell.length_b   1.000
_cell.length_c   1.000
_cell.angle_alpha   90.00
_cell.angle_beta   90.00
_cell.angle_gamma   90.00
#
_symmetry.space_group_name_H-M   'P 1'
#
loop_
_entity.id
_entity.type
_entity.pdbx_description
1 polymer ?
#
loop_
_entity_poly.entity_id
_entity_poly.type
_entity_poly.pdbx_seq_one_letter_code
_entity_poly.pdbx_strand_id
1 'polypeptide(L)'
;MRTVKAKWRPFNTVAFGRPIFGDVGDRYDYHEDLKRGVGALKADVELARRKGAVLVYMGHGNEFWSTGIYAEAQKMLRTLYPDVQTFVGTVEGYPSLDDVVEALKREARSKKVILKPLMVVAGDHAHNDMAGPGKDSWKNVLEAAGFQVEPVLHGLGENDEIAEIVVEHVKDAAKDAGLVVR
;
A
#
# COMPACT_ATOMS: atom_id res chain seq x y z
N MET A 1 -1.19 -1.91 -29.70
CA MET A 1 0.08 -2.55 -30.11
C MET A 1 0.21 -2.49 -31.63
N ARG A 2 1.24 -1.82 -32.17
CA ARG A 2 1.48 -1.73 -33.62
C ARG A 2 2.65 -2.64 -34.00
N THR A 3 2.41 -3.57 -34.91
CA THR A 3 3.45 -4.44 -35.48
C THR A 3 3.63 -4.08 -36.95
N VAL A 4 4.81 -4.38 -37.50
CA VAL A 4 5.15 -4.11 -38.91
C VAL A 4 4.19 -4.81 -39.88
N LYS A 5 3.66 -5.98 -39.51
CA LYS A 5 2.64 -6.72 -40.26
C LYS A 5 1.51 -7.15 -39.35
N ALA A 6 0.27 -7.10 -39.85
CA ALA A 6 -0.92 -7.52 -39.11
C ALA A 6 -0.83 -8.97 -38.62
N LYS A 7 -0.27 -9.88 -39.45
CA LYS A 7 -0.06 -11.29 -39.10
C LYS A 7 0.90 -11.55 -37.93
N TRP A 8 1.62 -10.52 -37.47
CA TRP A 8 2.56 -10.62 -36.33
C TRP A 8 1.97 -10.04 -35.05
N ARG A 9 0.71 -9.60 -35.08
CA ARG A 9 0.04 -9.07 -33.89
C ARG A 9 -0.35 -10.26 -32.99
N PRO A 10 0.27 -10.41 -31.80
CA PRO A 10 0.07 -11.60 -30.97
C PRO A 10 -1.33 -11.64 -30.31
N PHE A 11 -1.97 -10.48 -30.15
CA PHE A 11 -3.28 -10.34 -29.53
C PHE A 11 -4.16 -9.37 -30.32
N ASN A 12 -5.47 -9.60 -30.33
CA ASN A 12 -6.43 -8.66 -30.91
C ASN A 12 -6.67 -7.45 -30.00
N THR A 13 -6.81 -7.71 -28.70
CA THR A 13 -7.05 -6.71 -27.66
C THR A 13 -6.26 -7.08 -26.42
N VAL A 14 -5.71 -6.07 -25.74
CA VAL A 14 -5.11 -6.20 -24.41
C VAL A 14 -5.71 -5.07 -23.58
N ALA A 15 -6.18 -5.40 -22.39
CA ALA A 15 -6.75 -4.46 -21.43
C ALA A 15 -5.96 -4.55 -20.12
N PHE A 16 -5.86 -3.44 -19.41
CA PHE A 16 -5.12 -3.33 -18.15
C PHE A 16 -6.08 -2.84 -17.07
N GLY A 17 -6.19 -3.59 -15.98
CA GLY A 17 -6.90 -3.15 -14.78
C GLY A 17 -6.16 -2.01 -14.11
N ARG A 18 -6.91 -1.14 -13.42
CA ARG A 18 -6.34 -0.11 -12.56
C ARG A 18 -5.61 -0.75 -11.36
N PRO A 19 -4.60 -0.08 -10.78
CA PRO A 19 -4.00 -0.49 -9.52
C PRO A 19 -4.98 -0.43 -8.33
N ILE A 20 -4.63 -1.05 -7.20
CA ILE A 20 -5.47 -1.13 -5.98
C ILE A 20 -6.00 0.24 -5.52
N PHE A 21 -5.19 1.29 -5.58
CA PHE A 21 -5.59 2.65 -5.17
C PHE A 21 -6.09 3.52 -6.33
N GLY A 22 -6.41 2.92 -7.46
CA GLY A 22 -6.89 3.59 -8.65
C GLY A 22 -5.78 4.06 -9.57
N ASP A 23 -6.22 4.67 -10.67
CA ASP A 23 -5.37 5.27 -11.69
C ASP A 23 -5.82 6.72 -11.94
N VAL A 24 -4.90 7.59 -12.35
CA VAL A 24 -5.21 8.98 -12.65
C VAL A 24 -5.96 9.07 -13.98
N GLY A 25 -7.16 9.64 -13.98
CA GLY A 25 -7.96 9.76 -15.18
C GLY A 25 -9.36 10.33 -14.95
N ASP A 26 -10.13 10.41 -16.03
CA ASP A 26 -11.50 10.95 -16.07
C ASP A 26 -12.59 9.89 -16.18
N ARG A 27 -12.20 8.61 -16.31
CA ARG A 27 -13.14 7.50 -16.50
C ARG A 27 -13.67 6.91 -15.19
N TYR A 28 -12.79 6.71 -14.23
CA TYR A 28 -13.11 6.20 -12.89
C TYR A 28 -12.55 7.19 -11.87
N ASP A 29 -13.31 7.43 -10.81
CA ASP A 29 -12.91 8.38 -9.79
C ASP A 29 -11.76 7.80 -8.95
N TYR A 30 -10.57 8.37 -9.15
CA TYR A 30 -9.35 8.03 -8.40
C TYR A 30 -9.55 8.14 -6.89
N HIS A 31 -10.30 9.14 -6.40
CA HIS A 31 -10.48 9.34 -4.97
C HIS A 31 -11.38 8.27 -4.35
N GLU A 32 -12.37 7.76 -5.09
CA GLU A 32 -13.21 6.65 -4.62
C GLU A 32 -12.43 5.32 -4.64
N ASP A 33 -11.60 5.07 -5.66
CA ASP A 33 -10.71 3.89 -5.67
C ASP A 33 -9.71 3.93 -4.50
N LEU A 34 -9.06 5.09 -4.27
CA LEU A 34 -8.16 5.28 -3.12
C LEU A 34 -8.89 5.01 -1.80
N LYS A 35 -10.05 5.67 -1.60
CA LYS A 35 -10.86 5.53 -0.38
C LYS A 35 -11.29 4.08 -0.14
N ARG A 36 -11.66 3.35 -1.20
CA ARG A 36 -12.02 1.94 -1.10
C ARG A 36 -10.81 1.08 -0.75
N GLY A 37 -9.67 1.29 -1.41
CA GLY A 37 -8.44 0.56 -1.15
C GLY A 37 -7.90 0.75 0.26
N VAL A 38 -7.87 1.99 0.80
CA VAL A 38 -7.52 2.19 2.21
C VAL A 38 -8.62 1.76 3.17
N GLY A 39 -9.89 1.81 2.74
CA GLY A 39 -11.03 1.28 3.49
C GLY A 39 -10.87 -0.21 3.80
N ALA A 40 -10.43 -0.99 2.81
CA ALA A 40 -10.16 -2.42 2.93
C ALA A 40 -9.07 -2.75 3.97
N LEU A 41 -8.27 -1.78 4.42
CA LEU A 41 -7.25 -1.96 5.47
C LEU A 41 -7.82 -1.95 6.90
N LYS A 42 -9.16 -1.95 7.05
CA LYS A 42 -9.84 -1.89 8.35
C LYS A 42 -9.33 -2.96 9.34
N ALA A 43 -9.07 -4.18 8.90
CA ALA A 43 -8.62 -5.26 9.79
C ALA A 43 -7.29 -4.93 10.50
N ASP A 44 -6.37 -4.26 9.80
CA ASP A 44 -5.09 -3.82 10.36
C ASP A 44 -5.26 -2.67 11.35
N VAL A 45 -6.19 -1.75 11.06
CA VAL A 45 -6.60 -0.68 11.97
C VAL A 45 -7.20 -1.27 13.24
N GLU A 46 -8.10 -2.25 13.13
CA GLU A 46 -8.67 -2.94 14.30
C GLU A 46 -7.60 -3.65 15.13
N LEU A 47 -6.58 -4.24 14.48
CA LEU A 47 -5.45 -4.85 15.18
C LEU A 47 -4.66 -3.81 15.99
N ALA A 48 -4.30 -2.69 15.37
CA ALA A 48 -3.59 -1.60 16.05
C ALA A 48 -4.41 -1.02 17.21
N ARG A 49 -5.71 -0.81 17.00
CA ARG A 49 -6.66 -0.37 18.04
C ARG A 49 -6.67 -1.31 19.24
N ARG A 50 -6.87 -2.61 19.02
CA ARG A 50 -6.89 -3.62 20.10
C ARG A 50 -5.59 -3.65 20.90
N LYS A 51 -4.46 -3.38 20.25
CA LYS A 51 -3.13 -3.37 20.90
C LYS A 51 -2.75 -2.02 21.51
N GLY A 52 -3.56 -0.98 21.32
CA GLY A 52 -3.24 0.39 21.75
C GLY A 52 -1.95 0.91 21.07
N ALA A 53 -1.76 0.56 19.81
CA ALA A 53 -0.57 0.85 19.02
C ALA A 53 -0.88 1.86 17.91
N VAL A 54 0.16 2.57 17.45
CA VAL A 54 0.10 3.27 16.16
C VAL A 54 0.34 2.26 15.04
N LEU A 55 -0.19 2.54 13.85
CA LEU A 55 -0.01 1.71 12.67
C LEU A 55 1.03 2.33 11.75
N VAL A 56 2.04 1.57 11.35
CA VAL A 56 3.07 2.01 10.40
C VAL A 56 3.02 1.08 9.20
N TYR A 57 2.83 1.64 8.02
CA TYR A 57 2.89 0.94 6.76
C TYR A 57 4.21 1.21 6.05
N MET A 58 4.84 0.15 5.55
CA MET A 58 6.01 0.18 4.68
C MET A 58 5.58 -0.17 3.25
N GLY A 59 5.46 0.85 2.39
CA GLY A 59 5.33 0.68 0.96
C GLY A 59 6.67 0.37 0.29
N HIS A 60 6.61 -0.07 -0.97
CA HIS A 60 7.82 -0.22 -1.76
C HIS A 60 8.36 1.17 -2.15
N GLY A 61 7.50 1.99 -2.74
CA GLY A 61 7.88 3.25 -3.38
C GLY A 61 8.78 3.02 -4.61
N ASN A 62 9.44 4.08 -5.06
CA ASN A 62 10.40 4.04 -6.16
C ASN A 62 11.24 5.33 -6.18
N GLU A 63 12.39 5.28 -6.86
CA GLU A 63 13.36 6.40 -6.88
C GLU A 63 13.01 7.56 -7.83
N PHE A 64 12.24 7.31 -8.90
CA PHE A 64 12.17 8.23 -10.05
C PHE A 64 10.81 8.93 -10.24
N TRP A 65 9.72 8.26 -9.88
CA TRP A 65 8.34 8.70 -10.06
C TRP A 65 7.72 9.12 -8.73
N SER A 66 6.69 9.96 -8.83
CA SER A 66 5.95 10.42 -7.66
C SER A 66 5.48 9.24 -6.79
N THR A 67 5.80 9.33 -5.51
CA THR A 67 5.32 8.46 -4.43
C THR A 67 4.20 9.14 -3.63
N GLY A 68 3.60 10.21 -4.17
CA GLY A 68 2.55 11.02 -3.50
C GLY A 68 1.33 10.20 -3.04
N ILE A 69 1.03 9.09 -3.72
CA ILE A 69 -0.02 8.14 -3.33
C ILE A 69 0.12 7.66 -1.89
N TYR A 70 1.34 7.47 -1.37
CA TYR A 70 1.57 7.00 0.00
C TYR A 70 1.19 8.08 1.03
N ALA A 71 1.49 9.35 0.74
CA ALA A 71 1.11 10.47 1.60
C ALA A 71 -0.41 10.72 1.56
N GLU A 72 -1.03 10.58 0.38
CA GLU A 72 -2.49 10.66 0.22
C GLU A 72 -3.20 9.51 0.95
N ALA A 73 -2.70 8.28 0.82
CA ALA A 73 -3.21 7.11 1.53
C ALA A 73 -3.10 7.30 3.05
N GLN A 74 -1.98 7.82 3.56
CA GLN A 74 -1.84 8.16 4.98
C GLN A 74 -2.92 9.14 5.43
N LYS A 75 -3.13 10.23 4.67
CA LYS A 75 -4.12 11.24 5.00
C LYS A 75 -5.54 10.66 4.99
N MET A 76 -5.86 9.83 3.99
CA MET A 76 -7.16 9.17 3.90
C MET A 76 -7.37 8.19 5.06
N LEU A 77 -6.38 7.36 5.41
CA LEU A 77 -6.44 6.46 6.57
C LEU A 77 -6.70 7.23 7.87
N ARG A 78 -6.00 8.34 8.11
CA ARG A 78 -6.22 9.19 9.29
C ARG A 78 -7.59 9.87 9.28
N THR A 79 -8.20 10.06 8.11
CA THR A 79 -9.55 10.64 7.97
C THR A 79 -10.63 9.59 8.24
N LEU A 80 -10.47 8.39 7.69
CA LEU A 80 -11.42 7.28 7.86
C LEU A 80 -11.34 6.65 9.26
N TYR A 81 -10.15 6.63 9.85
CA TYR A 81 -9.87 5.97 11.13
C TYR A 81 -9.12 6.91 12.10
N PRO A 82 -9.75 8.02 12.53
CA PRO A 82 -9.07 9.08 13.28
C PRO A 82 -8.59 8.68 14.69
N ASP A 83 -9.10 7.57 15.22
CA ASP A 83 -8.75 7.05 16.53
C ASP A 83 -7.49 6.15 16.53
N VAL A 84 -7.06 5.68 15.36
CA VAL A 84 -5.80 4.96 15.16
C VAL A 84 -4.83 5.83 14.37
N GLN A 85 -3.72 6.19 15.00
CA GLN A 85 -2.74 7.03 14.33
C GLN A 85 -1.91 6.19 13.36
N THR A 86 -2.05 6.51 12.06
CA THR A 86 -1.38 5.77 11.00
C THR A 86 -0.26 6.57 10.35
N PHE A 87 0.85 5.93 10.04
CA PHE A 87 1.99 6.48 9.31
C PHE A 87 2.28 5.59 8.11
N VAL A 88 2.69 6.19 6.99
CA VAL A 88 3.05 5.47 5.77
C VAL A 88 4.38 6.03 5.28
N GLY A 89 5.33 5.14 5.03
CA GLY A 89 6.55 5.48 4.29
C GLY A 89 6.89 4.39 3.29
N THR A 90 8.03 4.57 2.62
CA THR A 90 8.48 3.73 1.52
C THR A 90 9.93 3.32 1.71
N VAL A 91 10.29 2.12 1.24
CA VAL A 91 11.69 1.69 1.15
C VAL A 91 12.46 2.63 0.21
N GLU A 92 11.87 2.96 -0.94
CA GLU A 92 12.46 3.82 -1.96
C GLU A 92 11.57 5.06 -2.21
N GLY A 93 12.11 6.27 -2.11
CA GLY A 93 11.36 7.50 -2.36
C GLY A 93 10.79 8.14 -1.09
N TYR A 94 9.56 8.68 -1.16
CA TYR A 94 8.99 9.54 -0.14
C TYR A 94 7.56 9.12 0.26
N PRO A 95 7.18 9.17 1.56
CA PRO A 95 8.01 9.47 2.72
C PRO A 95 9.04 8.38 3.02
N SER A 96 10.26 8.74 3.39
CA SER A 96 11.31 7.78 3.77
C SER A 96 11.11 7.22 5.19
N LEU A 97 11.90 6.21 5.57
CA LEU A 97 11.93 5.72 6.95
C LEU A 97 12.30 6.83 7.95
N ASP A 98 13.25 7.69 7.61
CA ASP A 98 13.65 8.81 8.47
C ASP A 98 12.48 9.80 8.66
N ASP A 99 11.71 10.09 7.61
CA ASP A 99 10.52 10.92 7.70
C ASP A 99 9.47 10.30 8.64
N VAL A 100 9.27 8.98 8.56
CA VAL A 100 8.36 8.23 9.44
C VAL A 100 8.84 8.28 10.88
N VAL A 101 10.13 8.08 11.15
CA VAL A 101 10.72 8.14 12.49
C VAL A 101 10.53 9.52 13.12
N GLU A 102 10.82 10.59 12.38
CA GLU A 102 10.66 11.96 12.88
C GLU A 102 9.19 12.32 13.11
N ALA A 103 8.29 11.89 12.22
CA ALA A 103 6.85 12.06 12.43
C ALA A 103 6.36 11.29 13.66
N LEU A 104 6.83 10.06 13.87
CA LEU A 104 6.51 9.26 15.06
C LEU A 104 7.02 9.94 16.34
N LYS A 105 8.26 10.43 16.39
CA LYS A 105 8.79 11.13 17.57
C LYS A 105 7.97 12.36 17.93
N ARG A 106 7.52 13.11 16.92
CA ARG A 106 6.76 14.36 17.09
C ARG A 106 5.30 14.11 17.47
N GLU A 107 4.65 13.12 16.87
CA GLU A 107 3.19 13.02 16.87
C GLU A 107 2.66 11.76 17.56
N ALA A 108 3.47 10.70 17.72
CA ALA A 108 2.96 9.39 18.14
C ALA A 108 2.34 9.43 19.54
N ARG A 109 1.07 9.01 19.62
CA ARG A 109 0.33 8.90 20.88
C ARG A 109 0.61 7.60 21.66
N SER A 110 1.37 6.68 21.05
CA SER A 110 1.77 5.41 21.68
C SER A 110 3.20 5.05 21.26
N LYS A 111 3.92 4.37 22.16
CA LYS A 111 5.23 3.78 21.86
C LYS A 111 5.13 2.42 21.18
N LYS A 112 3.95 1.80 21.18
CA LYS A 112 3.72 0.52 20.49
C LYS A 112 3.43 0.78 19.01
N VAL A 113 4.11 0.06 18.14
CA VAL A 113 4.00 0.16 16.69
C VAL A 113 3.61 -1.21 16.14
N ILE A 114 2.53 -1.26 15.36
CA ILE A 114 2.27 -2.34 14.43
C ILE A 114 2.89 -1.96 13.09
N LEU A 115 3.85 -2.74 12.63
CA LEU A 115 4.57 -2.50 11.38
C LEU A 115 4.09 -3.50 10.32
N LYS A 116 3.53 -3.00 9.21
CA LYS A 116 2.97 -3.83 8.14
C LYS A 116 3.48 -3.44 6.76
N PRO A 117 3.58 -4.39 5.83
CA PRO A 117 3.84 -4.06 4.43
C PRO A 117 2.59 -3.45 3.80
N LEU A 118 2.76 -2.44 2.96
CA LEU A 118 1.75 -1.92 2.03
C LEU A 118 2.09 -2.39 0.62
N MET A 119 2.23 -3.71 0.48
CA MET A 119 2.64 -4.41 -0.74
C MET A 119 1.81 -5.69 -0.91
N VAL A 120 1.57 -6.13 -2.15
CA VAL A 120 0.72 -7.30 -2.42
C VAL A 120 1.24 -8.57 -1.74
N VAL A 121 2.55 -8.78 -1.77
CA VAL A 121 3.20 -9.93 -1.12
C VAL A 121 4.13 -9.43 -0.03
N ALA A 122 4.15 -10.12 1.11
CA ALA A 122 5.19 -9.96 2.12
C ALA A 122 6.48 -10.69 1.67
N GLY A 123 7.08 -10.24 0.58
CA GLY A 123 8.27 -10.86 -0.03
C GLY A 123 9.58 -10.46 0.67
N ASP A 124 10.67 -10.43 -0.09
CA ASP A 124 12.02 -10.12 0.41
C ASP A 124 12.09 -8.79 1.16
N HIS A 125 11.45 -7.73 0.66
CA HIS A 125 11.41 -6.44 1.37
C HIS A 125 10.76 -6.55 2.74
N ALA A 126 9.66 -7.30 2.87
CA ALA A 126 9.01 -7.49 4.18
C ALA A 126 9.89 -8.32 5.14
N HIS A 127 10.60 -9.33 4.63
CA HIS A 127 11.42 -10.21 5.46
C HIS A 127 12.77 -9.59 5.84
N ASN A 128 13.40 -8.82 4.95
CA ASN A 128 14.73 -8.27 5.13
C ASN A 128 14.69 -6.80 5.55
N ASP A 129 14.06 -5.95 4.75
CA ASP A 129 14.08 -4.50 4.99
C ASP A 129 13.12 -4.10 6.10
N MET A 130 11.97 -4.78 6.25
CA MET A 130 11.02 -4.44 7.29
C MET A 130 11.36 -5.10 8.63
N ALA A 131 11.54 -6.42 8.63
CA ALA A 131 11.65 -7.24 9.83
C ALA A 131 12.97 -8.03 9.94
N GLY A 132 13.94 -7.75 9.07
CA GLY A 132 15.19 -8.50 9.02
C GLY A 132 16.12 -8.20 10.19
N PRO A 133 17.15 -9.05 10.40
CA PRO A 133 18.08 -8.92 11.52
C PRO A 133 19.08 -7.76 11.35
N GLY A 134 19.19 -7.17 10.16
CA GLY A 134 20.11 -6.07 9.87
C GLY A 134 19.72 -4.79 10.61
N LYS A 135 20.70 -4.03 11.10
CA LYS A 135 20.49 -2.78 11.86
C LYS A 135 19.66 -1.73 11.10
N ASP A 136 19.69 -1.79 9.77
CA ASP A 136 19.03 -0.84 8.88
C ASP A 136 17.59 -1.30 8.54
N SER A 137 17.13 -2.43 9.10
CA SER A 137 15.72 -2.82 8.96
C SER A 137 14.80 -1.85 9.70
N TRP A 138 13.61 -1.62 9.16
CA TRP A 138 12.63 -0.70 9.74
C TRP A 138 12.33 -1.01 11.19
N LYS A 139 12.17 -2.30 11.52
CA LYS A 139 12.00 -2.76 12.90
C LYS A 139 13.13 -2.25 13.79
N ASN A 140 14.38 -2.51 13.42
CA ASN A 140 15.53 -2.18 14.25
C ASN A 140 15.75 -0.66 14.37
N VAL A 141 15.52 0.09 13.29
CA VAL A 141 15.60 1.56 13.31
C VAL A 141 14.53 2.17 14.22
N LEU A 142 13.29 1.67 14.15
CA LEU A 142 12.20 2.12 15.01
C LEU A 142 12.42 1.72 16.47
N GLU A 143 12.94 0.52 16.74
CA GLU A 143 13.32 0.08 18.09
C GLU A 143 14.45 0.95 18.66
N ALA A 144 15.47 1.29 17.85
CA ALA A 144 16.54 2.20 18.24
C ALA A 144 16.04 3.63 18.53
N ALA A 145 14.94 4.05 17.88
CA ALA A 145 14.24 5.29 18.17
C ALA A 145 13.32 5.23 19.43
N GLY A 146 13.28 4.10 20.13
CA GLY A 146 12.57 3.92 21.39
C GLY A 146 11.11 3.46 21.25
N PHE A 147 10.74 2.85 20.12
CA PHE A 147 9.44 2.23 19.91
C PHE A 147 9.46 0.72 20.19
N GLN A 148 8.32 0.16 20.59
CA GLN A 148 8.10 -1.28 20.71
C GLN A 148 7.43 -1.76 19.43
N VAL A 149 8.18 -2.46 18.57
CA VAL A 149 7.73 -2.76 17.21
C VAL A 149 7.29 -4.22 17.08
N GLU A 150 6.07 -4.43 16.62
CA GLU A 150 5.54 -5.74 16.26
C GLU A 150 5.32 -5.79 14.74
N PRO A 151 6.26 -6.41 13.98
CA PRO A 151 6.07 -6.61 12.55
C PRO A 151 5.01 -7.70 12.29
N VAL A 152 4.09 -7.43 11.36
CA VAL A 152 3.08 -8.39 10.89
C VAL A 152 3.29 -8.61 9.39
N LEU A 153 3.86 -9.76 9.04
CA LEU A 153 4.29 -10.13 7.69
C LEU A 153 3.15 -10.70 6.84
N HIS A 154 2.03 -9.97 6.74
CA HIS A 154 0.94 -10.31 5.82
C HIS A 154 0.82 -9.26 4.73
N GLY A 155 0.88 -9.69 3.47
CA GLY A 155 0.73 -8.84 2.31
C GLY A 155 -0.73 -8.44 2.05
N LEU A 156 -0.93 -7.44 1.20
CA LEU A 156 -2.27 -6.99 0.81
C LEU A 156 -3.04 -8.05 0.03
N GLY A 157 -2.36 -8.96 -0.66
CA GLY A 157 -2.98 -10.06 -1.41
C GLY A 157 -3.64 -11.11 -0.52
N GLU A 158 -3.37 -11.11 0.79
CA GLU A 158 -4.01 -11.98 1.77
C GLU A 158 -5.35 -11.39 2.30
N ASN A 159 -5.73 -10.20 1.83
CA ASN A 159 -6.96 -9.53 2.19
C ASN A 159 -8.01 -9.69 1.07
N ASP A 160 -9.08 -10.43 1.36
CA ASP A 160 -10.16 -10.70 0.41
C ASP A 160 -10.80 -9.42 -0.14
N GLU A 161 -10.92 -8.35 0.67
CA GLU A 161 -11.46 -7.06 0.19
C GLU A 161 -10.53 -6.39 -0.83
N ILE A 162 -9.21 -6.54 -0.68
CA ILE A 162 -8.24 -6.05 -1.67
C ILE A 162 -8.30 -6.92 -2.93
N ALA A 163 -8.40 -8.24 -2.79
CA ALA A 163 -8.53 -9.15 -3.92
C ALA A 163 -9.79 -8.84 -4.75
N GLU A 164 -10.91 -8.54 -4.09
CA GLU A 164 -12.15 -8.13 -4.74
C GLU A 164 -11.99 -6.83 -5.54
N ILE A 165 -11.31 -5.81 -4.98
CA ILE A 165 -10.99 -4.57 -5.70
C ILE A 165 -10.21 -4.86 -6.99
N VAL A 166 -9.17 -5.70 -6.92
CA VAL A 166 -8.36 -6.06 -8.10
C VAL A 166 -9.22 -6.79 -9.15
N VAL A 167 -10.08 -7.72 -8.72
CA VAL A 167 -11.00 -8.44 -9.62
C VAL A 167 -11.96 -7.46 -10.31
N GLU A 168 -12.49 -6.47 -9.59
CA GLU A 168 -13.35 -5.46 -10.16
C GLU A 168 -12.64 -4.55 -11.14
N HIS A 169 -11.43 -4.10 -10.83
CA HIS A 169 -10.61 -3.31 -11.76
C HIS A 169 -10.30 -4.07 -13.05
N VAL A 170 -10.11 -5.39 -12.98
CA VAL A 170 -9.97 -6.26 -14.17
C VAL A 170 -11.28 -6.36 -14.95
N LYS A 171 -12.42 -6.50 -14.27
CA LYS A 171 -13.75 -6.53 -14.92
C LYS A 171 -14.07 -5.21 -15.63
N ASP A 172 -13.73 -4.08 -15.00
CA ASP A 172 -13.86 -2.74 -15.59
C ASP A 172 -13.03 -2.62 -16.86
N ALA A 173 -11.75 -3.01 -16.81
CA ALA A 173 -10.87 -2.96 -17.97
C ALA A 173 -11.37 -3.85 -19.13
N ALA A 174 -11.89 -5.03 -18.81
CA ALA A 174 -12.48 -5.91 -19.80
C ALA A 174 -13.74 -5.31 -20.42
N LYS A 175 -14.65 -4.77 -19.60
CA LYS A 175 -15.87 -4.08 -20.06
C LYS A 175 -15.53 -2.91 -20.98
N ASP A 176 -14.58 -2.07 -20.59
CA ASP A 176 -14.10 -0.93 -21.38
C ASP A 176 -13.50 -1.35 -22.72
N ALA A 177 -12.88 -2.54 -22.77
CA ALA A 177 -12.31 -3.12 -23.96
C ALA A 177 -13.29 -3.97 -24.79
N GLY A 178 -14.56 -4.07 -24.36
CA GLY A 178 -15.58 -4.91 -25.01
C GLY A 178 -15.32 -6.41 -24.88
N LEU A 179 -14.57 -6.83 -23.86
CA LEU A 179 -14.25 -8.22 -23.55
C LEU A 179 -15.26 -8.80 -22.57
N VAL A 180 -15.67 -10.04 -22.79
CA VAL A 180 -16.54 -10.78 -21.85
C VAL A 180 -15.67 -11.58 -20.89
N VAL A 181 -15.70 -11.22 -19.61
CA VAL A 181 -15.09 -12.01 -18.52
C VAL A 181 -16.13 -13.02 -18.04
N ARG A 182 -15.80 -14.31 -18.13
CA ARG A 182 -16.65 -15.41 -17.65
C ARG A 182 -16.07 -16.00 -16.37
#